data_AF-A0A8C0U122-F1
#
_entry.id   AF-A0A8C0U122-F1
#
_cell.length_a   1.000
_cell.length_b   1.000
_cell.length_c   1.000
_cell.angle_alpha   90.00
_cell.angle_beta   90.00
_cell.angle_gamma   90.00
#
_symmetry.space_group_name_H-M   'P 1'
#
loop_
_entity.id
_entity.type
_entity.pdbx_description
1 polymer ?
#
loop_
_entity_poly.entity_id
_entity_poly.type
_entity_poly.pdbx_seq_one_letter_code
_entity_poly.pdbx_strand_id
1 'polypeptide(L)' 'MGRQKRKKGGPCFHKQVPYLHRIIAIGHINEAVDQGNPEKTLEALLLPTAKLQDVRPVNARHYQDVLHHAKAQK' A
#
# COMPACT_ATOMS: atom_id res chain seq x y z
N MET A 1 20.38 44.31 25.95
CA MET A 1 20.37 44.11 24.48
C MET A 1 21.23 42.89 24.18
N GLY A 2 20.82 41.77 23.60
CA GLY A 2 19.56 41.28 23.07
C GLY A 2 19.90 40.13 22.09
N ARG A 3 19.44 38.90 22.38
CA ARG A 3 19.30 37.72 21.47
C ARG A 3 20.64 37.17 20.90
N GLN A 4 20.88 35.87 20.73
CA GLN A 4 20.10 34.87 19.99
C GLN A 4 20.34 33.47 20.56
N LYS A 5 19.27 32.70 20.78
CA LYS A 5 19.34 31.26 21.09
C LYS A 5 19.66 30.49 19.81
N ARG A 6 20.74 29.71 19.80
CA ARG A 6 20.99 28.71 18.76
C ARG A 6 19.94 27.60 18.88
N LYS A 7 18.99 27.56 17.96
CA LYS A 7 18.01 26.48 17.81
C LYS A 7 18.10 25.95 16.37
N LYS A 8 18.20 24.62 16.32
CA LYS A 8 17.75 23.71 15.26
C LYS A 8 18.79 23.27 14.22
N GLY A 9 19.08 21.98 14.31
CA GLY A 9 19.71 21.15 13.29
C GLY A 9 19.71 19.70 13.76
N GLY A 10 18.58 19.22 14.28
CA GLY A 10 18.42 17.79 14.60
C GLY A 10 18.30 16.99 13.30
N PRO A 11 18.69 15.70 13.29
CA PRO A 11 18.64 14.88 12.08
C PRO A 11 17.22 14.85 11.50
N CYS A 12 17.11 15.02 10.19
CA CYS A 12 15.83 14.97 9.48
C CYS A 12 15.22 13.56 9.60
N PHE A 13 14.25 13.40 10.50
CA PHE A 13 13.46 12.17 10.75
C PHE A 13 12.52 11.77 9.60
N HIS A 14 12.87 12.05 8.34
CA HIS A 14 11.94 11.84 7.23
C HIS A 14 12.58 11.31 5.95
N LYS A 15 13.54 10.39 6.09
CA LYS A 15 13.81 9.41 5.03
C LYS A 15 12.96 8.18 5.34
N GLN A 16 11.65 8.31 5.15
CA GLN A 16 10.70 7.21 5.18
C GLN A 16 11.23 6.12 4.24
N VAL A 17 11.50 4.92 4.76
CA VAL A 17 12.03 3.79 3.99
C VAL A 17 11.00 3.46 2.90
N PRO A 18 11.16 3.93 1.65
CA PRO A 18 10.05 4.00 0.70
C PRO A 18 9.69 2.62 0.16
N TYR A 19 10.57 1.63 0.38
CA TYR A 19 10.46 0.28 -0.13
C TYR A 19 9.59 -0.63 0.76
N LEU A 20 9.54 -0.40 2.08
CA LEU A 20 8.82 -1.29 2.99
C LEU A 20 7.31 -1.26 2.76
N HIS A 21 6.77 -0.06 2.54
CA HIS A 21 5.35 0.19 2.27
C HIS A 21 4.83 -0.61 1.05
N ARG A 22 5.67 -0.71 0.00
CA ARG A 22 5.33 -1.45 -1.22
C ARG A 22 5.34 -2.96 -1.01
N ILE A 23 6.34 -3.47 -0.29
CA ILE A 23 6.44 -4.91 0.02
C ILE A 23 5.22 -5.35 0.86
N ILE A 24 4.84 -4.55 1.85
CA ILE A 24 3.67 -4.81 2.70
C ILE A 24 2.39 -4.84 1.86
N ALA A 25 2.19 -3.87 0.97
CA ALA A 25 1.01 -3.84 0.11
C ALA A 25 0.90 -5.06 -0.81
N ILE A 26 2.01 -5.45 -1.43
CA ILE A 26 2.07 -6.66 -2.29
C ILE A 26 1.70 -7.90 -1.46
N GLY A 27 2.22 -8.01 -0.23
CA GLY A 27 1.89 -9.10 0.68
C GLY A 27 0.39 -9.20 0.96
N HIS A 28 -0.23 -8.09 1.37
CA HIS A 28 -1.68 -8.06 1.66
C HIS A 28 -2.53 -8.38 0.44
N ILE A 29 -2.18 -7.84 -0.75
CA ILE A 29 -2.93 -8.11 -1.98
C ILE A 29 -2.82 -9.59 -2.33
N ASN A 30 -1.62 -10.18 -2.28
CA ASN A 30 -1.42 -11.59 -2.59
C ASN A 30 -2.19 -12.50 -1.63
N GLU A 31 -2.12 -12.20 -0.33
CA GLU A 31 -2.85 -12.95 0.69
C GLU A 31 -4.37 -12.88 0.47
N ALA A 32 -4.90 -11.70 0.19
CA ALA A 32 -6.32 -11.52 -0.09
C ALA A 32 -6.77 -12.28 -1.35
N VAL A 33 -5.94 -12.26 -2.39
CA VAL A 33 -6.18 -13.02 -3.64
C VAL A 33 -6.19 -14.53 -3.37
N ASP A 34 -5.28 -15.04 -2.53
CA ASP A 34 -5.22 -16.46 -2.16
C ASP A 34 -6.42 -16.93 -1.35
N GLN A 35 -7.01 -16.03 -0.56
CA GLN A 35 -8.25 -16.32 0.17
C GLN A 35 -9.48 -16.42 -0.73
N GLY A 36 -9.38 -16.01 -2.01
CA GLY A 36 -10.47 -16.11 -2.95
C GLY A 36 -11.68 -15.21 -2.63
N ASN A 37 -11.49 -14.18 -1.79
CA ASN A 37 -12.57 -13.27 -1.37
C ASN A 37 -12.44 -11.91 -2.07
N PRO A 38 -13.37 -11.57 -3.00
CA PRO A 38 -13.38 -10.29 -3.70
C PRO A 38 -13.38 -9.04 -2.81
N GLU A 39 -14.07 -9.09 -1.67
CA GLU A 39 -14.17 -7.95 -0.75
C GLU A 39 -12.83 -7.71 -0.06
N LYS A 40 -12.16 -8.78 0.40
CA LYS A 40 -10.82 -8.68 0.98
C LYS A 40 -9.78 -8.20 -0.04
N THR A 41 -9.89 -8.64 -1.29
CA THR A 41 -9.02 -8.18 -2.36
C THR A 41 -9.25 -6.70 -2.66
N LEU A 42 -10.51 -6.25 -2.65
CA LEU A 42 -10.82 -4.83 -2.75
C LEU A 42 -10.23 -4.02 -1.58
N GLU A 43 -10.39 -4.49 -0.35
CA GLU A 43 -9.82 -3.84 0.84
C GLU A 43 -8.30 -3.71 0.74
N ALA A 44 -7.61 -4.78 0.32
CA ALA A 44 -6.17 -4.77 0.13
C ALA A 44 -5.72 -3.79 -0.97
N LEU A 45 -6.50 -3.66 -2.05
CA LEU A 45 -6.24 -2.69 -3.13
C LEU A 45 -6.49 -1.24 -2.69
N LEU A 46 -7.42 -1.02 -1.75
CA LEU A 46 -7.73 0.30 -1.18
C LEU A 46 -6.73 0.76 -0.10
N LEU A 47 -5.83 -0.10 0.35
CA LEU A 47 -4.85 0.27 1.36
C LEU A 47 -3.98 1.45 0.88
N PRO A 48 -3.73 2.48 1.72
CA PRO A 48 -2.79 3.55 1.40
C PRO A 48 -1.37 3.02 1.11
N THR A 49 -1.07 1.82 1.63
CA THR A 49 0.14 1.04 1.34
C THR A 49 0.31 0.71 -0.14
N ALA A 50 -0.80 0.45 -0.84
CA ALA A 50 -0.79 0.07 -2.25
C ALA A 50 -0.54 1.24 -3.21
N LYS A 51 -0.82 2.49 -2.77
CA LYS A 51 -0.69 3.72 -3.59
C LYS A 51 -1.44 3.63 -4.94
N LEU A 52 -2.54 2.88 -4.98
CA LEU A 52 -3.41 2.76 -6.14
C LEU A 52 -4.43 3.91 -6.14
N GLN A 53 -4.77 4.37 -7.34
CA GLN A 53 -5.81 5.37 -7.57
C GLN A 53 -6.96 4.73 -8.36
N ASP A 54 -8.15 5.30 -8.27
CA ASP A 54 -9.34 4.87 -9.03
C ASP A 54 -9.77 3.42 -8.81
N VAL A 55 -9.50 2.87 -7.61
CA VAL A 55 -9.99 1.54 -7.22
C VAL A 55 -11.51 1.61 -7.01
N ARG A 56 -12.25 1.06 -7.97
CA ARG A 56 -13.72 1.05 -7.93
C ARG A 56 -14.29 -0.19 -7.20
N PRO A 57 -15.12 -0.03 -6.14
CA PRO A 57 -15.71 -1.15 -5.41
C PRO A 57 -16.57 -2.09 -6.27
N VAL A 58 -17.27 -1.55 -7.27
CA VAL A 58 -18.08 -2.34 -8.22
C VAL A 58 -17.29 -3.41 -8.98
N ASN A 59 -15.96 -3.24 -9.06
CA ASN A 59 -15.08 -4.16 -9.76
C ASN A 59 -14.43 -5.20 -8.84
N ALA A 60 -14.80 -5.29 -7.55
CA ALA A 60 -14.16 -6.18 -6.56
C ALA A 60 -13.97 -7.61 -7.09
N ARG A 61 -15.04 -8.19 -7.66
CA ARG A 61 -15.00 -9.54 -8.23
C ARG A 61 -14.09 -9.64 -9.45
N HIS A 62 -14.15 -8.64 -10.33
CA HIS A 62 -13.28 -8.59 -11.50
C HIS A 62 -11.79 -8.50 -11.11
N TYR A 63 -11.45 -7.70 -10.10
CA TYR A 63 -10.08 -7.63 -9.59
C TYR A 63 -9.60 -8.97 -9.03
N GLN A 64 -10.43 -9.63 -8.24
CA GLN A 64 -10.12 -10.97 -7.71
C GLN A 64 -9.83 -11.97 -8.83
N ASP A 65 -10.74 -12.07 -9.80
CA ASP A 65 -10.64 -13.07 -10.87
C ASP A 65 -9.38 -12.85 -11.72
N VAL A 66 -9.11 -11.61 -12.12
CA VAL A 66 -7.95 -11.25 -12.94
C VAL A 66 -6.64 -11.45 -12.17
N LEU A 67 -6.56 -10.99 -10.92
CA LEU A 67 -5.34 -11.13 -10.10
C LEU A 67 -5.05 -12.59 -9.78
N HIS A 68 -6.07 -13.36 -9.44
CA HIS A 68 -5.94 -14.80 -9.17
C HIS A 68 -5.43 -15.54 -10.42
N HIS A 69 -6.03 -15.27 -11.59
CA HIS A 69 -5.58 -15.88 -12.84
C HIS A 69 -4.14 -15.47 -13.20
N ALA A 70 -3.81 -14.18 -13.10
CA ALA A 70 -2.47 -13.67 -13.36
C ALA A 70 -1.42 -14.26 -12.40
N LYS A 71 -1.80 -14.53 -11.15
CA LYS A 71 -0.92 -15.19 -10.17
C LYS A 71 -0.65 -16.65 -10.53
N ALA A 72 -1.64 -17.36 -11.06
CA ALA A 72 -1.51 -18.77 -11.45
C ALA A 72 -0.66 -19.00 -12.72
N GLN A 73 -0.40 -17.96 -13.50
CA GLN A 73 0.40 -18.02 -14.73
C GLN A 73 1.90 -17.73 -14.53
N LYS A 74 2.34 -17.57 -13.28
CA LYS A 74 3.75 -17.30 -12.92
C LYS A 74 4.49 -18.55 -12.47
#